data_AF-A7SN84-F1
#
_entry.id   AF-A7SN84-F1
#
_cell.length_a   1.000
_cell.length_b   1.000
_cell.length_c   1.000
_cell.angle_alpha   90.00
_cell.angle_beta   90.00
_cell.angle_gamma   90.00
#
_symmetry.space_group_name_H-M   'P 1'
#
loop_
_entity.id
_entity.type
_entity.pdbx_description
1 polymer ?
#
loop_
_entity_poly.entity_id
_entity_poly.type
_entity_poly.pdbx_seq_one_letter_code
_entity_poly.pdbx_strand_id
1 'polypeptide(L)'
;MKTNIVVCTPGRLLQHMDETTNFDCTSLQILVLDEADRILDMGFAPTLNAIIENLPSERQTLLYSATQTRSVKDLARLSLQVLL
;
A
#
# COMPACT_ATOMS: atom_id res chain seq x y z
N MET A 1 -12.60 -0.22 -18.99
CA MET A 1 -11.25 0.33 -19.24
C MET A 1 -10.32 -0.33 -18.24
N LYS A 2 -9.21 -0.95 -18.67
CA LYS A 2 -8.21 -1.50 -17.74
C LYS A 2 -7.16 -0.43 -17.49
N THR A 3 -6.95 -0.08 -16.23
CA THR A 3 -5.94 0.89 -15.83
C THR A 3 -4.66 0.16 -15.47
N ASN A 4 -3.53 0.56 -16.05
CA ASN A 4 -2.24 -0.08 -15.78
C ASN A 4 -1.52 0.50 -14.55
N ILE A 5 -1.75 1.79 -14.26
CA ILE A 5 -1.09 2.51 -13.17
C ILE A 5 -2.12 3.38 -12.45
N VAL A 6 -2.14 3.28 -11.12
CA VAL A 6 -2.97 4.12 -10.24
C VAL A 6 -2.05 4.83 -9.25
N VAL A 7 -2.19 6.15 -9.17
CA VAL A 7 -1.55 6.97 -8.12
C VAL A 7 -2.66 7.53 -7.24
N CYS A 8 -2.55 7.33 -5.93
CA CYS A 8 -3.65 7.63 -5.01
C CYS A 8 -3.14 7.86 -3.59
N THR A 9 -3.93 8.61 -2.82
CA THR A 9 -3.79 8.71 -1.36
C THR A 9 -4.50 7.53 -0.68
N PRO A 10 -4.02 7.02 0.47
CA PRO A 10 -4.57 5.82 1.11
C PRO A 10 -6.09 5.86 1.32
N GLY A 11 -6.62 6.93 1.91
CA GLY A 11 -8.07 7.03 2.20
C GLY A 11 -8.95 6.92 0.95
N ARG A 12 -8.55 7.55 -0.15
CA ARG A 12 -9.31 7.49 -1.40
C ARG A 12 -9.19 6.14 -2.10
N LEU A 13 -8.02 5.48 -2.01
CA LEU A 13 -7.85 4.13 -2.54
C LEU A 13 -8.75 3.14 -1.81
N LEU A 14 -8.74 3.14 -0.47
CA LEU A 14 -9.56 2.22 0.32
C LEU A 14 -11.05 2.42 0.01
N GLN A 15 -11.51 3.68 -0.08
CA GLN A 15 -12.87 3.97 -0.51
C GLN A 15 -13.20 3.36 -1.89
N HIS A 16 -12.28 3.44 -2.86
CA HIS A 16 -12.50 2.83 -4.17
C HIS A 16 -12.53 1.29 -4.09
N MET A 17 -11.69 0.68 -3.25
CA MET A 17 -11.71 -0.78 -3.03
C MET A 17 -13.04 -1.25 -2.41
N ASP A 18 -13.63 -0.46 -1.50
CA ASP A 18 -14.85 -0.81 -0.79
C ASP A 18 -16.13 -0.49 -1.57
N GLU A 19 -16.19 0.67 -2.22
CA GLU A 19 -17.44 1.23 -2.77
C GLU A 19 -17.53 1.15 -4.30
N THR A 20 -16.41 1.01 -5.02
CA THR A 20 -16.43 1.03 -6.48
C THR A 20 -16.64 -0.37 -7.03
N THR A 21 -17.81 -0.59 -7.62
CA THR A 21 -18.12 -1.85 -8.31
C THR A 21 -17.07 -2.14 -9.40
N ASN A 22 -16.52 -3.36 -9.39
CA ASN A 22 -15.47 -3.83 -10.30
C ASN A 22 -14.09 -3.17 -10.14
N PHE A 23 -13.79 -2.55 -8.99
CA PHE A 23 -12.41 -2.18 -8.67
C PHE A 23 -11.62 -3.43 -8.25
N ASP A 24 -10.89 -4.00 -9.20
CA ASP A 24 -10.16 -5.27 -9.03
C ASP A 24 -8.64 -5.03 -8.97
N CYS A 25 -8.03 -5.42 -7.85
CA CYS A 25 -6.59 -5.36 -7.63
C CYS A 25 -5.91 -6.74 -7.63
N THR A 26 -6.63 -7.81 -7.97
CA THR A 26 -6.11 -9.20 -7.89
C THR A 26 -4.90 -9.44 -8.80
N SER A 27 -4.74 -8.67 -9.88
CA SER A 27 -3.60 -8.74 -10.80
C SER A 27 -2.48 -7.74 -10.49
N LEU A 28 -2.47 -7.08 -9.32
CA LEU A 28 -1.44 -6.11 -8.97
C LEU A 28 -0.06 -6.78 -8.91
N GLN A 29 0.93 -6.22 -9.60
CA GLN A 29 2.31 -6.76 -9.64
C GLN A 29 3.29 -5.92 -8.84
N ILE A 30 3.03 -4.61 -8.71
CA ILE A 30 3.94 -3.65 -8.07
C ILE A 30 3.13 -2.75 -7.14
N LEU A 31 3.57 -2.65 -5.88
CA LEU A 31 3.11 -1.66 -4.91
C LEU A 31 4.25 -0.70 -4.58
N VAL A 32 4.00 0.60 -4.65
CA VAL A 32 4.95 1.63 -4.22
C VAL A 32 4.34 2.42 -3.07
N LEU A 33 5.05 2.47 -1.94
CA LEU A 33 4.73 3.32 -0.80
C LEU A 33 5.75 4.46 -0.76
N ASP A 34 5.33 5.66 -1.15
CA ASP A 34 6.18 6.86 -1.17
C ASP A 34 5.91 7.75 0.06
N GLU A 35 6.91 8.51 0.50
CA GLU A 35 6.88 9.32 1.74
C GLU A 35 6.26 8.56 2.94
N ALA A 36 6.66 7.30 3.15
CA ALA A 36 5.99 6.39 4.07
C ALA A 36 5.97 6.89 5.53
N ASP A 37 7.00 7.60 5.97
CA ASP A 37 7.02 8.28 7.26
C ASP A 37 5.88 9.31 7.39
N ARG A 38 5.67 10.14 6.38
CA ARG A 38 4.59 11.13 6.39
C ARG A 38 3.21 10.49 6.37
N ILE A 39 3.04 9.41 5.60
CA ILE A 39 1.77 8.67 5.59
C ILE A 39 1.44 8.16 7.00
N LEU A 40 2.44 7.63 7.71
CA LEU A 40 2.27 7.15 9.09
C LEU A 40 2.03 8.29 10.08
N ASP A 41 2.74 9.41 9.95
CA ASP A 41 2.57 10.60 10.79
C ASP A 41 1.17 11.22 10.64
N MET A 42 0.57 11.10 9.45
CA MET A 42 -0.82 11.50 9.18
C MET A 42 -1.87 10.54 9.76
N GLY A 43 -1.45 9.44 10.41
CA GLY A 43 -2.34 8.47 11.04
C GLY A 43 -2.94 7.45 10.09
N PHE A 44 -2.42 7.29 8.86
CA PHE A 44 -2.96 6.34 7.88
C PHE A 44 -2.52 4.88 8.09
N ALA A 45 -1.83 4.56 9.17
CA ALA A 45 -1.41 3.18 9.44
C ALA A 45 -2.56 2.14 9.37
N PRO A 46 -3.75 2.38 9.98
CA PRO A 46 -4.86 1.43 9.86
C PRO A 46 -5.38 1.29 8.43
N THR A 47 -5.44 2.40 7.69
CA THR A 47 -5.87 2.44 6.29
C THR A 47 -4.90 1.67 5.39
N LEU A 48 -3.59 1.86 5.58
CA LEU A 48 -2.56 1.12 4.85
C LEU A 48 -2.65 -0.38 5.12
N ASN A 49 -2.84 -0.79 6.37
CA ASN A 49 -2.98 -2.21 6.71
C ASN A 49 -4.18 -2.82 5.98
N ALA A 50 -5.35 -2.16 6.01
CA ALA A 50 -6.55 -2.62 5.32
C ALA A 50 -6.34 -2.72 3.79
N ILE A 51 -5.66 -1.74 3.18
CA ILE A 51 -5.30 -1.80 1.76
C ILE A 51 -4.43 -3.03 1.50
N ILE A 52 -3.31 -3.16 2.23
CA ILE A 52 -2.30 -4.21 2.02
C ILE A 52 -2.90 -5.63 2.19
N GLU A 53 -3.81 -5.81 3.16
CA GLU A 53 -4.51 -7.08 3.39
C GLU A 53 -5.41 -7.50 2.22
N ASN A 54 -5.89 -6.53 1.44
CA ASN A 54 -6.72 -6.77 0.25
C ASN A 54 -5.91 -6.85 -1.07
N LEU A 55 -4.58 -6.68 -1.00
CA LEU A 55 -3.69 -6.79 -2.16
C LEU A 55 -3.08 -8.21 -2.26
N PRO A 56 -2.80 -8.71 -3.48
CA PRO A 56 -2.16 -10.01 -3.67
C PRO A 56 -0.81 -10.04 -2.97
N SER A 57 -0.53 -11.14 -2.25
CA SER A 57 0.71 -11.31 -1.47
C SER A 57 1.94 -11.39 -2.38
N GLU A 58 1.83 -12.11 -3.49
CA GLU A 58 2.85 -12.20 -4.53
C GLU A 58 2.84 -10.91 -5.37
N ARG A 59 3.67 -9.96 -4.96
CA ARG A 59 3.93 -8.70 -5.67
C ARG A 59 5.29 -8.15 -5.27
N GLN A 60 5.87 -7.31 -6.12
CA GLN A 60 7.01 -6.49 -5.72
C GLN A 60 6.51 -5.29 -4.92
N THR A 61 7.04 -5.08 -3.72
CA THR A 61 6.77 -3.86 -2.94
C THR A 61 8.03 -3.00 -2.86
N LEU A 62 7.89 -1.71 -3.13
CA LEU A 62 8.91 -0.69 -2.95
C LEU A 62 8.44 0.29 -1.86
N LEU A 63 9.31 0.60 -0.89
CA LEU A 63 9.02 1.56 0.17
C LEU A 63 10.09 2.65 0.16
N TYR A 64 9.65 3.90 0.04
CA TYR A 64 10.47 5.10 0.08
C TYR A 64 10.06 5.96 1.27
N SER A 65 11.05 6.44 2.03
CA SER A 65 10.84 7.22 3.24
C SER A 65 12.07 8.09 3.48
N ALA A 66 11.87 9.33 3.97
CA ALA A 66 12.97 10.21 4.31
C ALA A 66 13.62 9.81 5.65
N THR A 67 12.83 9.20 6.55
CA THR A 67 13.28 8.77 7.87
C THR A 67 13.09 7.26 8.08
N GLN A 68 13.88 6.68 8.99
CA GLN A 68 13.80 5.26 9.36
C GLN A 68 13.31 5.08 10.80
N THR A 69 12.04 5.37 11.04
CA THR A 69 11.41 5.15 12.35
C THR A 69 11.05 3.68 12.57
N ARG A 70 10.70 3.32 13.82
CA ARG A 70 10.21 1.96 14.13
C ARG A 70 8.93 1.64 13.35
N SER A 71 8.01 2.59 13.26
CA SER A 71 6.74 2.42 12.53
C SER A 71 6.96 2.18 11.04
N VAL A 72 7.91 2.88 10.41
CA VAL A 72 8.30 2.62 9.01
C VAL A 72 8.87 1.21 8.85
N LYS A 73 9.73 0.76 9.78
CA LYS A 73 10.29 -0.61 9.75
C LYS A 73 9.21 -1.69 9.93
N ASP A 74 8.24 -1.44 10.80
CA ASP A 74 7.12 -2.36 11.02
C ASP A 74 6.20 -2.41 9.78
N LEU A 75 5.92 -1.27 9.15
CA LEU A 75 5.21 -1.21 7.85
C LEU A 75 5.96 -1.96 6.75
N ALA A 76 7.29 -1.81 6.67
CA ALA A 76 8.12 -2.50 5.71
C ALA A 76 8.00 -4.03 5.87
N ARG A 77 7.98 -4.55 7.10
CA ARG A 77 7.79 -5.99 7.37
C ARG A 77 6.43 -6.51 6.96
N LEU A 78 5.38 -5.71 7.09
CA LEU A 78 4.04 -6.06 6.63
C LEU A 78 3.96 -6.11 5.10
N SER A 79 4.66 -5.20 4.44
CA SER A 79 4.48 -4.94 3.00
C SER A 79 5.50 -5.66 2.11
N LEU A 80 6.67 -6.03 2.65
CA LEU A 80 7.74 -6.71 1.94
C LEU A 80 7.68 -8.21 2.24
N GLN A 81 7.46 -9.03 1.20
CA GLN A 81 7.85 -10.43 1.28
C GLN A 81 9.37 -10.52 1.07
N VAL A 82 10.09 -10.87 2.13
CA VAL A 82 11.49 -11.30 2.00
C VAL A 82 11.45 -12.75 1.50
N LEU A 83 11.78 -12.95 0.22
CA LEU A 83 12.24 -14.26 -0.25
C LEU A 83 13.58 -14.53 0.44
N LEU A 84 13.63 -15.56 1.28
CA LEU A 84 14.89 -16.12 1.80
C LEU A 84 15.71 -16.71 0.66
#